data_AF-A0A4Z1BNC3-F1
#
_entry.id   AF-A0A4Z1BNC3-F1
#
_cell.length_a   1.000
_cell.length_b   1.000
_cell.length_c   1.000
_cell.angle_alpha   90.00
_cell.angle_beta   90.00
_cell.angle_gamma   90.00
#
_symmetry.space_group_name_H-M   'P 1'
#
loop_
_entity.id
_entity.type
_entity.pdbx_description
1 polymer ?
#
loop_
_entity_poly.entity_id
_entity_poly.type
_entity_poly.pdbx_seq_one_letter_code
_entity_poly.pdbx_strand_id
1 'polypeptide(L)'
;MTHLMRTRTALGLVAATSLLALSACGGSGDSSADSEKDASPSETSSASAGAGAEGGPDLDAIPDVVAEVNGEEVTKDEFVPIYEAAFAQAASQAQMGGEAPDEEQLRKQTADDLVDTELLAQEAEARGLEVSDDDVDAELTDLAEQNGMKSADELLEAVEQQGVTAEQARDQVETQVLVEQLVTDESGPIEPTDKELRELYAQAKEQQAQAGEQAQKIPPFAQVRDQLAEQATNQQIGKVATALVEDLRANADITINL
;
A
#
# COMPACT_ATOMS: atom_id res chain seq x y z
N MET A 1 -18.79 -28.16 -16.30
CA MET A 1 -18.17 -28.92 -15.20
C MET A 1 -16.68 -28.68 -15.22
N THR A 2 -16.28 -27.58 -14.57
CA THR A 2 -15.03 -27.29 -13.84
C THR A 2 -15.15 -25.80 -13.53
N HIS A 3 -15.84 -25.47 -12.44
CA HIS A 3 -15.68 -24.16 -11.81
C HIS A 3 -14.29 -24.21 -11.17
N LEU A 4 -13.30 -23.57 -11.80
CA LEU A 4 -12.07 -23.23 -11.11
C LEU A 4 -12.48 -22.12 -10.13
N MET A 5 -12.52 -22.46 -8.83
CA MET A 5 -12.49 -21.46 -7.77
C MET A 5 -11.13 -20.77 -7.88
N ARG A 6 -11.10 -19.62 -8.54
CA ARG A 6 -9.96 -18.69 -8.49
C ARG A 6 -10.08 -18.05 -7.11
N THR A 7 -9.17 -18.39 -6.20
CA THR A 7 -9.04 -17.70 -4.91
C THR A 7 -8.65 -16.26 -5.24
N ARG A 8 -9.65 -15.39 -5.32
CA ARG A 8 -9.51 -13.95 -5.48
C ARG A 8 -9.25 -13.39 -4.10
N THR A 9 -8.02 -12.99 -3.86
CA THR A 9 -7.59 -12.30 -2.63
C THR A 9 -7.69 -10.81 -2.91
N ALA A 10 -8.80 -10.20 -2.51
CA ALA A 10 -8.97 -8.76 -2.66
C ALA A 10 -7.99 -8.03 -1.72
N LEU A 11 -7.14 -7.17 -2.27
CA LEU A 11 -6.35 -6.23 -1.48
C LEU A 11 -6.52 -4.80 -1.99
N GLY A 12 -6.90 -3.90 -1.08
CA GLY A 12 -7.08 -2.49 -1.32
C GLY A 12 -5.74 -1.77 -1.54
N LEU A 13 -5.78 -0.73 -2.37
CA LEU A 13 -4.62 0.04 -2.83
C LEU A 13 -4.12 0.98 -1.72
N VAL A 14 -3.26 0.47 -0.82
CA VAL A 14 -2.69 1.28 0.28
C VAL A 14 -1.45 2.02 -0.22
N ALA A 15 -1.60 3.32 -0.48
CA ALA A 15 -0.49 4.22 -0.80
C ALA A 15 0.40 4.46 0.44
N ALA A 16 1.40 3.62 0.64
CA ALA A 16 2.37 3.75 1.73
C ALA A 16 3.54 4.67 1.33
N THR A 17 3.40 5.98 1.54
CA THR A 17 4.55 6.91 1.46
C THR A 17 5.41 6.81 2.72
N SER A 18 6.37 5.90 2.72
CA SER A 18 7.33 5.70 3.80
C SER A 18 8.55 6.61 3.65
N LEU A 19 8.61 7.68 4.45
CA LEU A 19 9.78 8.55 4.61
C LEU A 19 10.85 7.86 5.47
N LEU A 20 11.84 7.24 4.83
CA LEU A 20 13.02 6.68 5.51
C LEU A 20 13.96 7.79 6.00
N ALA A 21 13.99 8.00 7.31
CA ALA A 21 15.02 8.80 7.99
C ALA A 21 16.16 7.89 8.48
N LEU A 22 17.21 7.73 7.67
CA LEU A 22 18.47 7.11 8.09
C LEU A 22 19.23 8.02 9.05
N SER A 23 19.09 7.77 10.35
CA SER A 23 19.90 8.42 11.37
C SER A 23 21.20 7.63 11.58
N ALA A 24 22.28 8.10 10.94
CA ALA A 24 23.64 7.62 11.13
C ALA A 24 24.43 8.59 12.02
N CYS A 25 24.78 8.14 13.23
CA CYS A 25 25.93 8.62 14.03
C CYS A 25 26.11 7.59 15.17
N GLY A 26 27.24 6.91 15.39
CA GLY A 26 28.61 7.39 15.34
C GLY A 26 29.11 7.59 16.78
N GLY A 27 29.71 6.55 17.38
CA GLY A 27 30.24 6.63 18.75
C GLY A 27 31.23 5.50 19.06
N SER A 28 32.52 5.78 18.88
CA SER A 28 33.65 4.93 19.25
C SER A 28 33.90 4.94 20.76
N GLY A 29 34.21 3.78 21.34
CA GLY A 29 34.71 3.63 22.71
C GLY A 29 35.27 2.23 22.94
N ASP A 30 36.58 2.10 22.83
CA ASP A 30 37.37 0.89 23.09
C ASP A 30 37.63 0.69 24.61
N SER A 31 37.47 -0.53 25.13
CA SER A 31 38.34 -1.09 26.17
C SER A 31 38.13 -2.60 26.32
N SER A 32 39.24 -3.33 26.25
CA SER A 32 39.36 -4.79 26.37
C SER A 32 39.21 -5.28 27.83
N ALA A 33 38.68 -6.51 28.02
CA ALA A 33 39.39 -7.66 28.64
C ALA A 33 38.45 -8.76 29.21
N ASP A 34 38.75 -9.99 28.79
CA ASP A 34 38.76 -11.28 29.51
C ASP A 34 37.48 -12.10 29.83
N SER A 35 37.46 -13.28 29.18
CA SER A 35 37.15 -14.65 29.63
C SER A 35 35.81 -15.06 30.24
N GLU A 36 35.24 -16.06 29.53
CA GLU A 36 34.58 -17.29 30.01
C GLU A 36 33.39 -17.17 30.98
N LYS A 37 32.20 -17.64 30.57
CA LYS A 37 31.59 -18.90 31.06
C LYS A 37 30.13 -19.05 30.61
N ASP A 38 29.86 -20.26 30.13
CA ASP A 38 28.57 -20.92 29.89
C ASP A 38 27.48 -20.62 30.95
N ALA A 39 26.30 -20.18 30.50
CA ALA A 39 25.00 -20.49 31.10
C ALA A 39 23.82 -20.01 30.23
N SER A 40 22.98 -20.96 29.83
CA SER A 40 21.62 -20.79 29.32
C SER A 40 20.74 -19.89 30.22
N PRO A 41 19.83 -19.09 29.65
CA PRO A 41 18.58 -18.69 30.33
C PRO A 41 17.39 -19.34 29.59
N SER A 42 16.69 -20.27 30.22
CA SER A 42 15.47 -19.99 31.00
C SER A 42 14.61 -18.89 30.40
N GLU A 43 13.50 -19.35 29.82
CA GLU A 43 12.31 -18.58 29.50
C GLU A 43 11.93 -17.69 30.69
N THR A 44 12.07 -16.38 30.48
CA THR A 44 11.41 -15.38 31.30
C THR A 44 10.51 -14.60 30.36
N SER A 45 9.23 -14.98 30.44
CA SER A 45 8.09 -14.25 29.91
C SER A 45 8.25 -12.76 30.21
N SER A 46 8.57 -11.98 29.17
CA SER A 46 8.42 -10.54 29.19
C SER A 46 6.95 -10.24 28.98
N ALA A 47 6.22 -10.17 30.10
CA ALA A 47 5.00 -9.40 30.16
C ALA A 47 5.39 -7.92 29.97
N SER A 48 5.35 -7.45 28.73
CA SER A 48 5.39 -6.02 28.43
C SER A 48 3.99 -5.46 28.61
N ALA A 49 3.75 -4.91 29.81
CA ALA A 49 2.66 -3.98 30.03
C ALA A 49 3.03 -2.64 29.38
N GLY A 50 2.60 -2.45 28.14
CA GLY A 50 2.52 -1.17 27.46
C GLY A 50 1.08 -0.91 27.07
N ALA A 51 0.34 -0.20 27.94
CA ALA A 51 -1.02 0.22 27.66
C ALA A 51 -1.02 1.32 26.58
N GLY A 52 -1.53 0.96 25.40
CA GLY A 52 -1.85 1.86 24.29
C GLY A 52 -2.66 1.10 23.25
N ALA A 53 -3.99 1.25 23.29
CA ALA A 53 -4.99 0.64 22.40
C ALA A 53 -5.03 -0.91 22.38
N GLU A 54 -5.41 -1.55 23.50
CA GLU A 54 -5.84 -2.96 23.49
C GLU A 54 -7.33 -3.08 23.10
N GLY A 55 -7.58 -2.90 21.81
CA GLY A 55 -8.84 -3.25 21.16
C GLY A 55 -8.64 -3.08 19.67
N GLY A 56 -8.57 -4.19 18.93
CA GLY A 56 -8.73 -4.16 17.48
C GLY A 56 -10.07 -3.55 17.10
N PRO A 57 -10.29 -3.23 15.82
CA PRO A 57 -11.54 -2.64 15.39
C PRO A 57 -12.73 -3.56 15.67
N ASP A 58 -13.94 -3.01 15.79
CA ASP A 58 -15.16 -3.83 15.95
C ASP A 58 -15.47 -4.60 14.66
N LEU A 59 -15.34 -5.93 14.72
CA LEU A 59 -15.61 -6.85 13.60
C LEU A 59 -16.99 -7.52 13.65
N ASP A 60 -17.72 -7.38 14.76
CA ASP A 60 -19.00 -8.05 14.97
C ASP A 60 -20.11 -7.44 14.10
N ALA A 61 -19.98 -6.14 13.80
CA ALA A 61 -20.90 -5.40 12.95
C ALA A 61 -20.69 -5.65 11.43
N ILE A 62 -19.65 -6.40 11.03
CA ILE A 62 -19.35 -6.65 9.61
C ILE A 62 -20.12 -7.91 9.15
N PRO A 63 -21.01 -7.79 8.15
CA PRO A 63 -21.77 -8.92 7.59
C PRO A 63 -20.85 -9.88 6.81
N ASP A 64 -21.33 -11.10 6.53
CA ASP A 64 -20.58 -12.10 5.73
C ASP A 64 -20.35 -11.63 4.28
N VAL A 65 -21.31 -10.88 3.73
CA VAL A 65 -21.22 -10.22 2.42
C VAL A 65 -21.27 -8.71 2.65
N VAL A 66 -20.14 -8.05 2.42
CA VAL A 66 -19.96 -6.61 2.68
C VAL A 66 -20.49 -5.78 1.52
N ALA A 67 -20.30 -6.23 0.29
CA ALA A 67 -20.88 -5.60 -0.89
C ALA A 67 -21.18 -6.63 -1.98
N GLU A 68 -21.99 -6.24 -2.96
CA GLU A 68 -22.27 -6.98 -4.19
C GLU A 68 -22.02 -6.04 -5.38
N VAL A 69 -21.23 -6.49 -6.36
CA VAL A 69 -20.82 -5.72 -7.55
C VAL A 69 -21.14 -6.54 -8.80
N ASN A 70 -22.17 -6.13 -9.54
CA ASN A 70 -22.67 -6.85 -10.74
C ASN A 70 -22.97 -8.35 -10.50
N GLY A 71 -23.35 -8.70 -9.26
CA GLY A 71 -23.64 -10.08 -8.84
C GLY A 71 -22.45 -10.86 -8.29
N GLU A 72 -21.25 -10.27 -8.21
CA GLU A 72 -20.10 -10.82 -7.49
C GLU A 72 -20.08 -10.29 -6.05
N GLU A 73 -19.79 -11.14 -5.08
CA GLU A 73 -19.83 -10.81 -3.65
C GLU A 73 -18.45 -10.38 -3.15
N VAL A 74 -18.37 -9.20 -2.50
CA VAL A 74 -17.22 -8.80 -1.68
C VAL A 74 -17.45 -9.34 -0.28
N THR A 75 -16.66 -10.33 0.12
CA THR A 75 -16.86 -11.09 1.36
C THR A 75 -16.22 -10.42 2.58
N LYS A 76 -16.64 -10.86 3.77
CA LYS A 76 -16.00 -10.47 5.03
C LYS A 76 -14.52 -10.84 5.09
N ASP A 77 -14.15 -11.99 4.55
CA ASP A 77 -12.77 -12.49 4.57
C ASP A 77 -11.83 -11.62 3.72
N GLU A 78 -12.37 -10.99 2.67
CA GLU A 78 -11.68 -9.99 1.85
C GLU A 78 -11.63 -8.62 2.55
N PHE A 79 -12.71 -8.24 3.22
CA PHE A 79 -12.84 -6.94 3.85
C PHE A 79 -12.00 -6.78 5.13
N VAL A 80 -12.06 -7.75 6.03
CA VAL A 80 -11.49 -7.63 7.38
C VAL A 80 -9.99 -7.34 7.36
N PRO A 81 -9.14 -8.04 6.58
CA PRO A 81 -7.70 -7.79 6.58
C PRO A 81 -7.36 -6.35 6.17
N ILE A 82 -8.09 -5.80 5.19
CA ILE A 82 -7.86 -4.43 4.69
C ILE A 82 -8.36 -3.42 5.73
N TYR A 83 -9.52 -3.67 6.34
CA TYR A 83 -10.07 -2.81 7.37
C TYR A 83 -9.17 -2.75 8.62
N GLU A 84 -8.63 -3.90 9.06
CA GLU A 84 -7.69 -3.96 10.18
C GLU A 84 -6.40 -3.19 9.88
N ALA A 85 -5.85 -3.32 8.67
CA ALA A 85 -4.68 -2.56 8.24
C ALA A 85 -4.96 -1.04 8.23
N ALA A 86 -6.08 -0.63 7.65
CA ALA A 86 -6.51 0.78 7.62
C ALA A 86 -6.73 1.33 9.04
N PHE A 87 -7.36 0.55 9.91
CA PHE A 87 -7.57 0.91 11.32
C PHE A 87 -6.24 1.04 12.06
N ALA A 88 -5.30 0.11 11.91
CA ALA A 88 -3.99 0.17 12.55
C ALA A 88 -3.22 1.43 12.14
N GLN A 89 -3.27 1.78 10.85
CA GLN A 89 -2.66 3.01 10.33
C GLN A 89 -3.35 4.27 10.88
N ALA A 90 -4.68 4.29 10.94
CA ALA A 90 -5.44 5.40 11.50
C ALA A 90 -5.19 5.55 13.01
N ALA A 91 -5.11 4.45 13.75
CA ALA A 91 -4.81 4.43 15.18
C ALA A 91 -3.38 4.93 15.48
N SER A 92 -2.40 4.59 14.63
CA SER A 92 -1.04 5.14 14.73
C SER A 92 -1.03 6.67 14.54
N GLN A 93 -1.81 7.19 13.59
CA GLN A 93 -1.97 8.63 13.38
C GLN A 93 -2.72 9.32 14.54
N ALA A 94 -3.74 8.67 15.08
CA ALA A 94 -4.49 9.12 16.25
C ALA A 94 -3.59 9.34 17.48
N GLN A 95 -2.55 8.51 17.65
CA GLN A 95 -1.56 8.69 18.73
C GLN A 95 -0.75 9.99 18.59
N MET A 96 -0.57 10.49 17.37
CA MET A 96 0.12 11.76 17.10
C MET A 96 -0.83 12.97 17.13
N GLY A 97 -2.06 12.82 16.62
CA GLY A 97 -3.04 13.90 16.48
C GLY A 97 -4.03 14.05 17.64
N GLY A 98 -4.20 13.02 18.47
CA GLY A 98 -5.06 13.02 19.66
C GLY A 98 -6.53 12.67 19.42
N GLU A 99 -6.94 12.33 18.19
CA GLU A 99 -8.32 12.05 17.82
C GLU A 99 -8.46 10.59 17.40
N ALA A 100 -9.41 9.86 18.00
CA ALA A 100 -9.61 8.44 17.72
C ALA A 100 -10.08 8.22 16.27
N PRO A 101 -9.74 7.08 15.63
CA PRO A 101 -10.23 6.75 14.30
C PRO A 101 -11.76 6.71 14.24
N ASP A 102 -12.35 7.29 13.19
CA ASP A 102 -13.77 7.11 12.89
C ASP A 102 -13.96 5.74 12.21
N GLU A 103 -14.34 4.74 13.00
CA GLU A 103 -14.55 3.36 12.53
C GLU A 103 -15.68 3.23 11.52
N GLU A 104 -16.73 4.06 11.58
CA GLU A 104 -17.81 4.02 10.59
C GLU A 104 -17.32 4.53 9.23
N GLN A 105 -16.61 5.66 9.25
CA GLN A 105 -16.00 6.21 8.05
C GLN A 105 -14.97 5.25 7.45
N LEU A 106 -14.10 4.66 8.28
CA LEU A 106 -13.09 3.70 7.82
C LEU A 106 -13.73 2.46 7.20
N ARG A 107 -14.75 1.88 7.84
CA ARG A 107 -15.44 0.71 7.27
C ARG A 107 -16.04 1.04 5.90
N LYS A 108 -16.72 2.19 5.79
CA LYS A 108 -17.30 2.62 4.54
C LYS A 108 -16.24 2.82 3.46
N GLN A 109 -15.14 3.48 3.80
CA GLN A 109 -14.04 3.72 2.87
C GLN A 109 -13.41 2.40 2.40
N THR A 110 -13.13 1.46 3.30
CA THR A 110 -12.62 0.14 2.92
C THR A 110 -13.56 -0.61 1.98
N ALA A 111 -14.89 -0.54 2.20
CA ALA A 111 -15.84 -1.18 1.31
C ALA A 111 -15.93 -0.49 -0.04
N ASP A 112 -15.91 0.84 -0.07
CA ASP A 112 -15.87 1.60 -1.32
C ASP A 112 -14.60 1.27 -2.12
N ASP A 113 -13.44 1.18 -1.47
CA ASP A 113 -12.17 0.81 -2.11
C ASP A 113 -12.21 -0.61 -2.70
N LEU A 114 -12.81 -1.56 -1.98
CA LEU A 114 -12.98 -2.94 -2.47
C LEU A 114 -13.94 -3.03 -3.65
N VAL A 115 -15.04 -2.29 -3.61
CA VAL A 115 -15.97 -2.18 -4.74
C VAL A 115 -15.25 -1.62 -5.96
N ASP A 116 -14.42 -0.60 -5.78
CA ASP A 116 -13.66 0.01 -6.87
C ASP A 116 -12.63 -0.96 -7.46
N THR A 117 -11.91 -1.71 -6.61
CA THR A 117 -11.01 -2.77 -7.06
C THR A 117 -11.76 -3.86 -7.85
N GLU A 118 -12.92 -4.30 -7.38
CA GLU A 118 -13.73 -5.31 -8.06
C GLU A 118 -14.23 -4.81 -9.43
N LEU A 119 -14.68 -3.56 -9.52
CA LEU A 119 -15.09 -2.95 -10.79
C LEU A 119 -13.93 -2.90 -11.80
N LEU A 120 -12.74 -2.50 -11.36
CA LEU A 120 -11.55 -2.47 -12.20
C LEU A 120 -11.17 -3.89 -12.65
N ALA A 121 -11.27 -4.88 -11.77
CA ALA A 121 -11.00 -6.28 -12.11
C ALA A 121 -11.99 -6.83 -13.14
N GLN A 122 -13.29 -6.56 -12.98
CA GLN A 122 -14.31 -6.95 -13.95
C GLN A 122 -14.09 -6.28 -15.31
N GLU A 123 -13.71 -5.00 -15.33
CA GLU A 123 -13.42 -4.28 -16.56
C GLU A 123 -12.19 -4.85 -17.27
N ALA A 124 -11.12 -5.13 -16.52
CA ALA A 124 -9.92 -5.76 -17.08
C ALA A 124 -10.24 -7.15 -17.68
N GLU A 125 -11.03 -7.97 -16.99
CA GLU A 125 -11.51 -9.26 -17.51
C GLU A 125 -12.35 -9.08 -18.78
N ALA A 126 -13.25 -8.09 -18.81
CA ALA A 126 -14.08 -7.79 -19.98
C ALA A 126 -13.25 -7.36 -21.21
N ARG A 127 -12.11 -6.71 -20.99
CA ARG A 127 -11.14 -6.32 -22.03
C ARG A 127 -10.14 -7.42 -22.38
N GLY A 128 -10.14 -8.54 -21.65
CA GLY A 128 -9.22 -9.65 -21.85
C GLY A 128 -7.79 -9.33 -21.40
N LEU A 129 -7.65 -8.44 -20.42
CA LEU A 129 -6.40 -8.16 -19.73
C LEU A 129 -6.26 -9.18 -18.59
N GLU A 130 -5.18 -9.95 -18.62
CA GLU A 130 -4.85 -10.93 -17.58
C GLU A 130 -3.42 -10.67 -17.12
N VAL A 131 -3.22 -10.61 -15.81
CA VAL A 131 -1.88 -10.54 -15.20
C VAL A 131 -1.35 -11.96 -15.05
N SER A 132 -0.14 -12.19 -15.55
CA SER A 132 0.55 -13.47 -15.40
C SER A 132 1.50 -13.44 -14.19
N ASP A 133 1.86 -14.62 -13.68
CA ASP A 133 2.88 -14.72 -12.61
C ASP A 133 4.21 -14.06 -13.02
N ASP A 134 4.56 -14.11 -14.30
CA ASP A 134 5.76 -13.48 -14.85
C ASP A 134 5.68 -11.94 -14.77
N ASP A 135 4.48 -11.35 -14.95
CA ASP A 135 4.27 -9.91 -14.80
C ASP A 135 4.40 -9.49 -13.33
N VAL A 136 3.86 -10.29 -12.40
CA VAL A 136 3.99 -10.07 -10.95
C VAL A 136 5.46 -10.17 -10.52
N ASP A 137 6.19 -11.17 -11.01
CA ASP A 137 7.61 -11.35 -10.71
C ASP A 137 8.47 -10.22 -11.27
N ALA A 138 8.13 -9.70 -12.45
CA ALA A 138 8.79 -8.53 -13.04
C ALA A 138 8.56 -7.28 -12.18
N GLU A 139 7.32 -6.99 -11.80
CA GLU A 139 7.00 -5.83 -10.96
C GLU A 139 7.63 -5.94 -9.57
N LEU A 140 7.62 -7.11 -8.93
CA LEU A 140 8.34 -7.34 -7.67
C LEU A 140 9.84 -7.07 -7.79
N THR A 141 10.44 -7.42 -8.92
CA THR A 141 11.86 -7.15 -9.20
C THR A 141 12.10 -5.65 -9.33
N ASP A 142 11.27 -4.96 -10.10
CA ASP A 142 11.36 -3.51 -10.29
C ASP A 142 11.16 -2.76 -8.97
N LEU A 143 10.18 -3.17 -8.15
CA LEU A 143 9.96 -2.63 -6.80
C LEU A 143 11.16 -2.88 -5.88
N ALA A 144 11.81 -4.04 -5.97
CA ALA A 144 13.00 -4.34 -5.18
C ALA A 144 14.15 -3.40 -5.58
N GLU A 145 14.39 -3.19 -6.87
CA GLU A 145 15.42 -2.27 -7.37
C GLU A 145 15.17 -0.83 -6.92
N GLN A 146 13.92 -0.37 -7.01
CA GLN A 146 13.49 0.96 -6.55
C GLN A 146 13.73 1.17 -5.05
N ASN A 147 13.55 0.12 -4.25
CA ASN A 147 13.81 0.15 -2.81
C ASN A 147 15.28 -0.12 -2.44
N GLY A 148 16.18 -0.22 -3.42
CA GLY A 148 17.60 -0.47 -3.20
C GLY A 148 17.91 -1.88 -2.68
N MET A 149 17.00 -2.81 -2.89
CA MET A 149 17.12 -4.23 -2.56
C MET A 149 17.71 -5.00 -3.74
N LYS A 150 18.24 -6.20 -3.49
CA LYS A 150 18.95 -6.99 -4.50
C LYS A 150 18.07 -7.93 -5.29
N SER A 151 16.88 -8.25 -4.77
CA SER A 151 15.96 -9.22 -5.37
C SER A 151 14.53 -9.05 -4.84
N ALA A 152 13.57 -9.54 -5.63
CA ALA A 152 12.18 -9.71 -5.20
C ALA A 152 12.07 -10.49 -3.87
N ASP A 153 12.89 -11.54 -3.67
CA ASP A 153 12.90 -12.29 -2.40
C ASP A 153 13.27 -11.41 -1.19
N GLU A 154 14.25 -10.49 -1.35
CA GLU A 154 14.65 -9.58 -0.26
C GLU A 154 13.54 -8.57 0.05
N LEU A 155 12.77 -8.16 -0.98
CA LEU A 155 11.58 -7.32 -0.80
C LEU A 155 10.48 -8.07 -0.05
N LEU A 156 10.16 -9.30 -0.46
CA LEU A 156 9.13 -10.11 0.20
C LEU A 156 9.51 -10.39 1.67
N GLU A 157 10.76 -10.74 1.97
CA GLU A 157 11.25 -10.92 3.34
C GLU A 157 11.13 -9.63 4.19
N ALA A 158 11.35 -8.45 3.58
CA ALA A 158 11.22 -7.17 4.27
C ALA A 158 9.75 -6.79 4.56
N VAL A 159 8.83 -7.17 3.67
CA VAL A 159 7.39 -6.97 3.82
C VAL A 159 6.80 -7.94 4.84
N GLU A 160 7.29 -9.18 4.88
CA GLU A 160 6.93 -10.18 5.92
C GLU A 160 7.31 -9.73 7.32
N GLN A 161 8.44 -9.05 7.50
CA GLN A 161 8.83 -8.45 8.78
C GLN A 161 7.87 -7.35 9.25
N GLN A 162 7.07 -6.79 8.34
CA GLN A 162 6.04 -5.79 8.63
C GLN A 162 4.65 -6.42 8.83
N GLY A 163 4.55 -7.75 8.77
CA GLY A 163 3.32 -8.50 9.05
C GLY A 163 2.47 -8.82 7.83
N VAL A 164 2.97 -8.58 6.61
CA VAL A 164 2.27 -8.90 5.35
C VAL A 164 2.90 -10.15 4.74
N THR A 165 2.11 -11.19 4.46
CA THR A 165 2.67 -12.45 3.92
C THR A 165 3.14 -12.28 2.48
N ALA A 166 4.06 -13.15 2.02
CA ALA A 166 4.48 -13.14 0.62
C ALA A 166 3.33 -13.33 -0.38
N GLU A 167 2.29 -14.10 -0.02
CA GLU A 167 1.07 -14.26 -0.80
C GLU A 167 0.30 -12.94 -0.91
N GLN A 168 0.02 -12.29 0.22
CA GLN A 168 -0.66 -10.99 0.24
C GLN A 168 0.12 -9.91 -0.53
N ALA A 169 1.45 -9.92 -0.44
CA ALA A 169 2.30 -8.99 -1.19
C ALA A 169 2.22 -9.25 -2.71
N ARG A 170 2.19 -10.51 -3.14
CA ARG A 170 1.99 -10.87 -4.56
C ARG A 170 0.63 -10.43 -5.06
N ASP A 171 -0.42 -10.62 -4.27
CA ASP A 171 -1.78 -10.22 -4.64
C ASP A 171 -1.92 -8.70 -4.78
N GLN A 172 -1.23 -7.93 -3.93
CA GLN A 172 -1.13 -6.47 -4.07
C GLN A 172 -0.47 -6.07 -5.38
N VAL A 173 0.64 -6.74 -5.71
CA VAL A 173 1.37 -6.47 -6.94
C VAL A 173 0.55 -6.89 -8.16
N GLU A 174 -0.14 -8.03 -8.12
CA GLU A 174 -1.07 -8.44 -9.18
C GLU A 174 -2.14 -7.37 -9.43
N THR A 175 -2.75 -6.87 -8.35
CA THR A 175 -3.76 -5.80 -8.42
C THR A 175 -3.16 -4.52 -9.00
N GLN A 176 -1.96 -4.12 -8.57
CA GLN A 176 -1.26 -2.95 -9.11
C GLN A 176 -1.01 -3.09 -10.61
N VAL A 177 -0.44 -4.22 -11.04
CA VAL A 177 -0.14 -4.50 -12.46
C VAL A 177 -1.43 -4.51 -13.28
N LEU A 178 -2.52 -5.08 -12.77
CA LEU A 178 -3.83 -5.08 -13.43
C LEU A 178 -4.33 -3.65 -13.69
N VAL A 179 -4.26 -2.78 -12.66
CA VAL A 179 -4.66 -1.37 -12.77
C VAL A 179 -3.78 -0.62 -13.76
N GLU A 180 -2.46 -0.85 -13.74
CA GLU A 180 -1.52 -0.23 -14.68
C GLU A 180 -1.77 -0.65 -16.13
N GLN A 181 -2.04 -1.94 -16.37
CA GLN A 181 -2.42 -2.44 -17.68
C GLN A 181 -3.73 -1.81 -18.15
N LEU A 182 -4.73 -1.73 -17.28
CA LEU A 182 -6.04 -1.16 -17.60
C LEU A 182 -5.95 0.34 -17.91
N VAL A 183 -5.16 1.09 -17.13
CA VAL A 183 -4.88 2.50 -17.40
C VAL A 183 -4.14 2.70 -18.71
N THR A 184 -3.17 1.82 -19.01
CA THR A 184 -2.41 1.87 -20.26
C THR A 184 -3.31 1.55 -21.46
N ASP A 185 -4.23 0.61 -21.32
CA ASP A 185 -5.24 0.30 -22.34
C ASP A 185 -6.20 1.48 -22.58
N GLU A 186 -6.68 2.12 -21.50
CA GLU A 186 -7.61 3.25 -21.56
C GLU A 186 -6.98 4.53 -22.12
N SER A 187 -5.78 4.89 -21.67
CA SER A 187 -5.16 6.20 -21.93
C SER A 187 -3.94 6.16 -22.84
N GLY A 188 -3.41 4.97 -23.12
CA GLY A 188 -2.09 4.77 -23.72
C GLY A 188 -0.95 4.85 -22.69
N PRO A 189 0.30 4.64 -23.14
CA PRO A 189 1.46 4.76 -22.26
C PRO A 189 1.59 6.16 -21.66
N ILE A 190 1.76 6.22 -20.34
CA ILE A 190 1.91 7.46 -19.59
C ILE A 190 3.39 7.88 -19.60
N GLU A 191 3.68 9.02 -20.23
CA GLU A 191 5.01 9.62 -20.27
C GLU A 191 4.98 11.07 -19.74
N PRO A 192 5.37 11.30 -18.47
CA PRO A 192 5.40 12.63 -17.90
C PRO A 192 6.32 13.60 -18.65
N THR A 193 5.82 14.80 -18.91
CA THR A 193 6.58 15.84 -19.62
C THR A 193 7.56 16.55 -18.69
N ASP A 194 8.69 17.06 -19.23
CA ASP A 194 9.66 17.87 -18.44
C ASP A 194 8.99 19.08 -17.76
N LYS A 195 7.91 19.61 -18.36
CA LYS A 195 7.11 20.68 -17.77
C LYS A 195 6.43 20.22 -16.47
N GLU A 196 5.76 19.07 -16.48
CA GLU A 196 5.09 18.52 -15.30
C GLU A 196 6.11 18.20 -14.20
N LEU A 197 7.26 17.62 -14.55
CA LEU A 197 8.32 17.35 -13.58
C LEU A 197 8.83 18.63 -12.91
N ARG A 198 8.97 19.71 -13.68
CA ARG A 198 9.37 21.02 -13.14
C ARG A 198 8.29 21.62 -12.24
N GLU A 199 7.02 21.40 -12.55
CA GLU A 199 5.89 21.85 -11.72
C GLU A 199 5.88 21.10 -10.39
N LEU A 200 6.05 19.78 -10.39
CA LEU A 200 6.19 18.98 -9.16
C LEU A 200 7.40 19.42 -8.32
N TYR A 201 8.56 19.63 -8.96
CA TYR A 201 9.75 20.13 -8.28
C TYR A 201 9.53 21.52 -7.67
N ALA A 202 8.83 22.41 -8.38
CA ALA A 202 8.50 23.74 -7.88
C ALA A 202 7.54 23.68 -6.68
N GLN A 203 6.51 22.83 -6.74
CA GLN A 203 5.59 22.60 -5.61
C GLN A 203 6.32 22.06 -4.38
N ALA A 204 7.20 21.07 -4.55
CA ALA A 204 8.00 20.54 -3.46
C ALA A 204 8.86 21.64 -2.80
N LYS A 205 9.48 22.52 -3.61
CA LYS A 205 10.24 23.66 -3.10
C LYS A 205 9.38 24.71 -2.40
N GLU A 206 8.16 24.93 -2.87
CA GLU A 206 7.22 25.83 -2.21
C GLU A 206 6.78 25.29 -0.84
N GLN A 207 6.43 24.00 -0.76
CA GLN A 207 6.14 23.32 0.50
C GLN A 207 7.33 23.38 1.47
N GLN A 208 8.54 23.17 0.97
CA GLN A 208 9.78 23.33 1.75
C GLN A 208 9.92 24.75 2.30
N ALA A 209 9.66 25.77 1.48
CA ALA A 209 9.76 27.17 1.90
C ALA A 209 8.72 27.51 2.99
N GLN A 210 7.55 26.90 2.95
CA GLN A 210 6.51 27.04 3.97
C GLN A 210 6.88 26.35 5.29
N ALA A 211 7.62 25.24 5.25
CA ALA A 211 8.11 24.52 6.42
C ALA A 211 9.28 25.21 7.17
N GLY A 212 9.83 26.30 6.61
CA GLY A 212 10.81 27.16 7.29
C GLY A 212 12.21 26.54 7.45
N GLU A 213 12.99 27.04 8.42
CA GLU A 213 14.42 26.71 8.59
C GLU A 213 14.71 25.25 8.96
N GLN A 214 13.69 24.47 9.34
CA GLN A 214 13.83 23.04 9.67
C GLN A 214 13.66 22.12 8.45
N ALA A 215 13.32 22.67 7.29
CA ALA A 215 13.07 21.88 6.09
C ALA A 215 14.37 21.36 5.47
N GLN A 216 14.42 20.05 5.19
CA GLN A 216 15.55 19.47 4.45
C GLN A 216 15.70 20.12 3.07
N LYS A 217 16.95 20.36 2.67
CA LYS A 217 17.25 20.92 1.35
C LYS A 217 16.86 19.91 0.28
N ILE A 218 15.93 20.29 -0.59
CA ILE A 218 15.58 19.47 -1.74
C ILE A 218 16.80 19.37 -2.67
N PRO A 219 17.18 18.15 -3.12
CA PRO A 219 18.28 17.97 -4.06
C PRO A 219 18.06 18.73 -5.38
N PRO A 220 19.10 18.93 -6.20
CA PRO A 220 18.96 19.53 -7.52
C PRO A 220 17.99 18.73 -8.39
N PHE A 221 17.18 19.40 -9.21
CA PHE A 221 16.20 18.77 -10.13
C PHE A 221 16.78 17.57 -10.90
N ALA A 222 18.02 17.68 -11.39
CA ALA A 222 18.67 16.60 -12.14
C ALA A 222 18.88 15.30 -11.34
N GLN A 223 18.99 15.38 -10.01
CA GLN A 223 19.17 14.19 -9.15
C GLN A 223 17.83 13.52 -8.79
N VAL A 224 16.74 14.29 -8.81
CA VAL A 224 15.39 13.80 -8.44
C VAL A 224 14.49 13.65 -9.65
N ARG A 225 15.00 13.85 -10.86
CA ARG A 225 14.19 13.85 -12.08
C ARG A 225 13.44 12.52 -12.26
N ASP A 226 14.12 11.41 -12.02
CA ASP A 226 13.54 10.08 -12.25
C ASP A 226 12.49 9.75 -11.17
N GLN A 227 12.78 10.09 -9.90
CA GLN A 227 11.79 10.02 -8.82
C GLN A 227 10.55 10.90 -9.09
N LEU A 228 10.74 12.09 -9.64
CA LEU A 228 9.62 12.96 -10.03
C LEU A 228 8.85 12.40 -11.21
N ALA A 229 9.51 11.70 -12.13
CA ALA A 229 8.86 11.04 -13.26
C ALA A 229 7.97 9.90 -12.76
N GLU A 230 8.48 9.05 -11.89
CA GLU A 230 7.70 8.00 -11.23
C GLU A 230 6.50 8.57 -10.46
N GLN A 231 6.73 9.61 -9.64
CA GLN A 231 5.65 10.29 -8.93
C GLN A 231 4.59 10.87 -9.90
N ALA A 232 5.01 11.47 -11.01
CA ALA A 232 4.10 12.02 -12.02
C ALA A 232 3.32 10.90 -12.72
N THR A 233 3.97 9.79 -13.05
CA THR A 233 3.34 8.60 -13.62
C THR A 233 2.28 8.06 -12.67
N ASN A 234 2.60 7.84 -11.40
CA ASN A 234 1.65 7.33 -10.40
C ASN A 234 0.47 8.28 -10.18
N GLN A 235 0.70 9.60 -10.22
CA GLN A 235 -0.38 10.59 -10.18
C GLN A 235 -1.29 10.55 -11.41
N GLN A 236 -0.74 10.28 -12.59
CA GLN A 236 -1.53 10.17 -13.82
C GLN A 236 -2.29 8.84 -13.86
N ILE A 237 -1.66 7.73 -13.47
CA ILE A 237 -2.31 6.43 -13.29
C ILE A 237 -3.51 6.57 -12.34
N GLY A 238 -3.30 7.15 -11.16
CA GLY A 238 -4.36 7.38 -10.19
C GLY A 238 -5.52 8.21 -10.76
N LYS A 239 -5.24 9.27 -11.53
CA LYS A 239 -6.30 10.08 -12.17
C LYS A 239 -7.11 9.30 -13.19
N VAL A 240 -6.44 8.50 -14.03
CA VAL A 240 -7.12 7.68 -15.05
C VAL A 240 -7.94 6.59 -14.37
N ALA A 241 -7.36 5.89 -13.39
CA ALA A 241 -8.04 4.88 -12.60
C ALA A 241 -9.29 5.45 -11.90
N THR A 242 -9.18 6.60 -11.23
CA THR A 242 -10.34 7.25 -10.60
C THR A 242 -11.42 7.61 -11.62
N ALA A 243 -11.05 8.20 -12.76
CA ALA A 243 -12.02 8.54 -13.80
C ALA A 243 -12.72 7.30 -14.38
N LEU A 244 -11.98 6.20 -14.54
CA LEU A 244 -12.51 4.93 -14.99
C LEU A 244 -13.47 4.33 -13.95
N VAL A 245 -13.08 4.30 -12.67
CA VAL A 245 -13.95 3.88 -11.57
C VAL A 245 -15.24 4.70 -11.52
N GLU A 246 -15.17 6.02 -11.68
CA GLU A 246 -16.37 6.88 -11.71
C GLU A 246 -17.34 6.47 -12.83
N ASP A 247 -16.83 6.14 -14.02
CA ASP A 247 -17.65 5.65 -15.13
C ASP A 247 -18.20 4.24 -14.88
N LEU A 248 -17.37 3.33 -14.36
CA LEU A 248 -17.78 1.96 -14.02
C LEU A 248 -18.88 1.95 -12.95
N ARG A 249 -18.71 2.74 -11.88
CA ARG A 249 -19.71 2.87 -10.82
C ARG A 249 -21.04 3.42 -11.34
N ALA A 250 -21.02 4.31 -12.33
CA ALA A 250 -22.24 4.86 -12.92
C ALA A 250 -23.04 3.83 -13.73
N ASN A 251 -22.39 2.75 -14.18
CA ASN A 251 -22.98 1.72 -15.03
C ASN A 251 -23.14 0.35 -14.33
N ALA A 252 -22.66 0.22 -13.09
CA ALA A 252 -22.70 -1.02 -12.32
C ALA A 252 -23.91 -1.13 -11.38
N ASP A 253 -24.28 -2.37 -11.06
CA ASP A 253 -25.19 -2.68 -9.96
C ASP A 253 -24.36 -2.89 -8.68
N ILE A 254 -24.46 -1.96 -7.73
CA ILE A 254 -23.65 -1.94 -6.50
C ILE A 254 -24.57 -1.89 -5.29
N THR A 255 -24.42 -2.86 -4.40
CA THR A 255 -25.07 -2.89 -3.09
C THR A 255 -24.02 -3.00 -1.99
N ILE A 256 -23.99 -2.05 -1.04
CA ILE A 256 -23.10 -2.10 0.14
C ILE A 256 -23.96 -2.41 1.37
N ASN A 257 -23.55 -3.39 2.17
CA ASN A 257 -24.31 -3.98 3.29
C ASN A 257 -23.81 -3.57 4.69
N LEU A 258 -23.05 -2.47 4.80
CA LEU A 258 -22.47 -1.96 6.06
C LEU A 258 -23.37 -0.99 6.83
#